data_AF-A0A812TLH8-F1
#
_entry.id   AF-A0A812TLH8-F1
#
_cell.length_a   1.000
_cell.length_b   1.000
_cell.length_c   1.000
_cell.angle_alpha   90.00
_cell.angle_beta   90.00
_cell.angle_gamma   90.00
#
_symmetry.space_group_name_H-M   'P 1'
#
loop_
_entity.id
_entity.type
_entity.pdbx_description
1 polymer ?
#
loop_
_entity_poly.entity_id
_entity_poly.type
_entity_poly.pdbx_seq_one_letter_code
_entity_poly.pdbx_strand_id
1 'polypeptide(L)'
;MPLAPWAWLSCCGRRRDEHRLEGRSLLPEKAPHWELLHSEEASPPKFEMSEILHPVFEDAPLWSLKPRGCSPYTRDGRLLAMDRGLPTPLAIFEAGECYVVRRGGPRPLLQVRWIQRDMGWGAFTMQNLGVGEFVCEYTGELLTDEEAESRCTGPGRDAYLFNLTTPEQCTRLGVQVPSSADMADPVFVIDAYERGGVARFLNHACGPSHAANVTPIYAYTFDSEEPVDARLPHVALFTNRAVTKGEELRYDYGMSPEAVHSADGAARHQPCLCGSSVCRGLIY
;
A
#
# COMPACT_ATOMS: atom_id res chain seq x y z
N MET A 1 21.53 26.02 -11.48
CA MET A 1 22.41 24.84 -11.50
C MET A 1 21.60 23.68 -10.93
N PRO A 2 21.19 22.67 -11.73
CA PRO A 2 20.36 21.60 -11.19
C PRO A 2 21.24 20.50 -10.57
N LEU A 3 20.91 20.15 -9.33
CA LEU A 3 21.51 19.04 -8.58
C LEU A 3 20.95 17.72 -9.13
N ALA A 4 21.84 16.81 -9.51
CA ALA A 4 21.51 15.46 -9.96
C ALA A 4 21.17 14.55 -8.76
N PRO A 5 20.10 13.72 -8.81
CA PRO A 5 19.81 12.74 -7.76
C PRO A 5 19.99 11.29 -8.24
N TRP A 6 21.20 10.88 -8.64
CA TRP A 6 21.49 9.48 -8.99
C TRP A 6 22.92 9.10 -8.60
N ALA A 7 23.18 8.99 -7.29
CA ALA A 7 24.41 8.40 -6.78
C ALA A 7 24.14 6.94 -6.37
N TRP A 8 24.55 6.04 -7.25
CA TRP A 8 24.66 4.61 -7.01
C TRP A 8 25.59 4.33 -5.82
N LEU A 9 25.10 3.61 -4.80
CA LEU A 9 25.98 2.88 -3.89
C LEU A 9 26.12 1.46 -4.40
N SER A 10 27.18 1.25 -5.20
CA SER A 10 27.77 -0.05 -5.46
C SER A 10 28.24 -0.64 -4.12
N CYS A 11 27.55 -1.67 -3.65
CA CYS A 11 28.09 -2.60 -2.65
C CYS A 11 28.05 -4.02 -3.23
N CYS A 12 28.73 -4.23 -4.36
CA CYS A 12 29.08 -5.57 -4.80
C CYS A 12 30.37 -6.01 -4.09
N GLY A 13 30.23 -6.51 -2.87
CA GLY A 13 31.28 -7.27 -2.17
C GLY A 13 30.94 -8.75 -2.25
N ARG A 14 31.52 -9.47 -3.22
CA ARG A 14 31.42 -10.93 -3.32
C ARG A 14 32.00 -11.57 -2.06
N ARG A 15 31.18 -12.25 -1.27
CA ARG A 15 31.49 -13.54 -0.68
C ARG A 15 30.28 -14.45 -0.88
N ARG A 16 30.48 -15.52 -1.66
CA ARG A 16 29.56 -16.65 -1.67
C ARG A 16 29.81 -17.40 -0.38
N ASP A 17 28.97 -17.17 0.62
CA ASP A 17 28.77 -18.13 1.70
C ASP A 17 27.34 -18.64 1.55
N GLU A 18 27.23 -19.85 1.00
CA GLU A 18 26.00 -20.64 0.90
C GLU A 18 25.52 -20.99 2.31
N HIS A 19 24.84 -20.06 2.97
CA HIS A 19 24.00 -20.37 4.11
C HIS A 19 22.54 -20.19 3.70
N ARG A 20 22.03 -21.26 3.10
CA ARG A 20 20.60 -21.58 2.98
C ARG A 20 19.94 -21.23 4.31
N LEU A 21 19.07 -20.22 4.30
CA LEU A 21 18.17 -19.97 5.43
C LEU A 21 17.19 -21.15 5.51
N GLU A 22 17.58 -22.22 6.21
CA GLU A 22 16.64 -23.16 6.80
C GLU A 22 16.00 -22.49 8.02
N GLY A 23 15.22 -21.44 7.75
CA GLY A 23 14.35 -20.77 8.70
C GLY A 23 12.95 -21.33 8.53
N ARG A 24 12.65 -22.38 9.28
CA ARG A 24 11.32 -22.96 9.54
C ARG A 24 10.14 -22.02 9.24
N SER A 25 9.46 -22.25 8.12
CA SER A 25 8.05 -21.87 7.96
C SER A 25 7.24 -22.76 8.90
N LEU A 26 7.08 -22.32 10.15
CA LEU A 26 6.21 -22.96 11.13
C LEU A 26 5.08 -22.02 11.50
N LEU A 27 4.22 -21.71 10.54
CA LEU A 27 2.81 -21.45 10.82
C LEU A 27 1.99 -22.23 9.79
N PRO A 28 1.02 -23.05 10.24
CA PRO A 28 0.15 -23.76 9.33
C PRO A 28 -0.66 -22.75 8.51
N GLU A 29 -0.91 -23.10 7.25
CA GLU A 29 -1.87 -22.42 6.41
C GLU A 29 -3.22 -22.22 7.13
N LYS A 30 -3.84 -21.04 6.92
CA LYS A 30 -5.29 -20.73 7.11
C LYS A 30 -5.81 -20.30 8.50
N ALA A 31 -5.03 -19.64 9.34
CA ALA A 31 -5.62 -18.73 10.34
C ALA A 31 -5.43 -17.27 9.88
N PRO A 32 -6.46 -16.41 9.90
CA PRO A 32 -6.26 -14.99 9.66
C PRO A 32 -5.33 -14.45 10.74
N HIS A 33 -4.29 -13.72 10.33
CA HIS A 33 -3.32 -13.06 11.21
C HIS A 33 -3.92 -11.81 11.88
N TRP A 34 -5.23 -11.66 11.79
CA TRP A 34 -5.99 -10.56 12.35
C TRP A 34 -7.35 -11.07 12.79
N GLU A 35 -7.92 -10.42 13.79
CA GLU A 35 -9.27 -10.71 14.26
C GLU A 35 -10.12 -9.45 14.27
N LEU A 36 -11.42 -9.63 14.04
CA LEU A 36 -12.41 -8.58 14.09
C LEU A 36 -13.16 -8.68 15.41
N LEU A 37 -13.01 -7.68 16.27
CA LEU A 37 -13.74 -7.67 17.54
C LEU A 37 -15.19 -7.28 17.33
N HIS A 38 -16.07 -7.90 18.12
CA HIS A 38 -17.45 -7.47 18.20
C HIS A 38 -17.55 -6.08 18.84
N SER A 39 -18.50 -5.28 18.37
CA SER A 39 -18.90 -4.01 18.98
C SER A 39 -20.41 -3.99 19.13
N GLU A 40 -20.89 -3.53 20.29
CA GLU A 40 -22.32 -3.31 20.52
C GLU A 40 -22.84 -2.08 19.76
N GLU A 41 -21.94 -1.18 19.36
CA GLU A 41 -22.29 0.09 18.70
C GLU A 41 -22.42 -0.04 17.18
N ALA A 42 -21.71 -1.00 16.57
CA ALA A 42 -21.70 -1.17 15.12
C ALA A 42 -21.36 -2.60 14.70
N SER A 43 -21.98 -3.04 13.60
CA SER A 43 -21.54 -4.22 12.88
C SER A 43 -20.45 -3.86 11.88
N PRO A 44 -19.44 -4.71 11.66
CA PRO A 44 -18.47 -4.49 10.61
C PRO A 44 -19.11 -4.55 9.23
N PRO A 45 -18.54 -3.87 8.22
CA PRO A 45 -18.96 -4.03 6.83
C PRO A 45 -18.93 -5.51 6.44
N LYS A 46 -19.90 -5.98 5.67
CA LYS A 46 -19.83 -7.31 5.06
C LYS A 46 -18.82 -7.25 3.91
N PHE A 47 -17.82 -8.14 3.93
CA PHE A 47 -16.85 -8.26 2.85
C PHE A 47 -16.29 -9.68 2.76
N GLU A 48 -15.73 -10.03 1.61
CA GLU A 48 -15.01 -11.28 1.38
C GLU A 48 -13.49 -11.05 1.40
N MET A 49 -12.73 -11.95 2.03
CA MET A 49 -11.28 -11.91 1.91
C MET A 49 -10.86 -12.30 0.49
N SER A 50 -9.95 -11.54 -0.11
CA SER A 50 -9.43 -11.84 -1.45
C SER A 50 -7.97 -11.43 -1.58
N GLU A 51 -7.25 -12.18 -2.43
CA GLU A 51 -6.01 -11.72 -3.07
C GLU A 51 -6.38 -10.76 -4.22
N ILE A 52 -5.41 -10.01 -4.75
CA ILE A 52 -5.67 -9.10 -5.87
C ILE A 52 -6.19 -9.92 -7.07
N LEU A 53 -7.39 -9.58 -7.53
CA LEU A 53 -7.96 -10.16 -8.75
C LEU A 53 -7.45 -9.34 -9.93
N HIS A 54 -6.45 -9.87 -10.65
CA HIS A 54 -5.95 -9.24 -11.86
C HIS A 54 -6.93 -9.48 -13.04
N PRO A 55 -7.51 -8.43 -13.65
CA PRO A 55 -8.22 -8.56 -14.90
C PRO A 55 -7.26 -9.02 -16.00
N VAL A 56 -7.76 -9.90 -16.88
CA VAL A 56 -7.06 -10.30 -18.10
C VAL A 56 -7.34 -9.22 -19.14
N PHE A 57 -6.31 -8.44 -19.52
CA PHE A 57 -6.41 -7.53 -20.66
C PHE A 57 -5.94 -8.25 -21.91
N GLU A 58 -6.88 -8.61 -22.78
CA GLU A 58 -6.57 -9.00 -24.15
C GLU A 58 -6.21 -7.72 -24.95
N ASP A 59 -5.12 -7.76 -25.72
CA ASP A 59 -4.74 -6.82 -26.78
C ASP A 59 -4.25 -5.39 -26.43
N ALA A 60 -4.04 -5.01 -25.17
CA ALA A 60 -3.40 -3.73 -24.82
C ALA A 60 -1.86 -3.82 -24.79
N PRO A 61 -1.11 -2.82 -25.33
CA PRO A 61 0.35 -2.81 -25.25
C PRO A 61 0.82 -2.72 -23.79
N LEU A 62 1.71 -3.64 -23.40
CA LEU A 62 2.26 -3.72 -22.05
C LEU A 62 3.08 -2.48 -21.70
N TRP A 63 2.81 -1.87 -20.55
CA TRP A 63 3.61 -0.78 -19.98
C TRP A 63 4.83 -1.40 -19.30
N SER A 64 5.78 -1.83 -20.13
CA SER A 64 6.86 -2.74 -19.76
C SER A 64 7.79 -2.14 -18.70
N LEU A 65 7.75 -2.71 -17.50
CA LEU A 65 8.70 -2.45 -16.43
C LEU A 65 9.65 -3.64 -16.30
N LYS A 66 10.95 -3.37 -16.29
CA LYS A 66 12.00 -4.39 -16.14
C LYS A 66 12.52 -4.42 -14.71
N PRO A 67 12.97 -5.58 -14.20
CA PRO A 67 13.60 -5.66 -12.89
C PRO A 67 14.82 -4.74 -12.81
N ARG A 68 15.00 -4.09 -11.66
CA ARG A 68 16.14 -3.20 -11.39
C ARG A 68 16.65 -3.36 -9.96
N GLY A 69 17.96 -3.20 -9.78
CA GLY A 69 18.58 -3.01 -8.47
C GLY A 69 18.84 -4.28 -7.67
N CYS A 70 19.19 -4.08 -6.41
CA CYS A 70 19.33 -5.14 -5.41
C CYS A 70 18.03 -5.26 -4.60
N SER A 71 17.90 -6.32 -3.79
CA SER A 71 16.73 -6.48 -2.91
C SER A 71 16.45 -5.18 -2.12
N PRO A 72 15.18 -4.75 -2.04
CA PRO A 72 14.80 -3.56 -1.30
C PRO A 72 14.75 -3.81 0.22
N TYR A 73 15.06 -5.03 0.67
CA TYR A 73 14.96 -5.45 2.07
C TYR A 73 16.31 -5.70 2.73
N THR A 74 16.33 -5.48 4.04
CA THR A 74 17.34 -6.04 4.93
C THR A 74 17.23 -7.57 4.93
N ARG A 75 18.24 -8.24 5.49
CA ARG A 75 18.24 -9.71 5.62
C ARG A 75 17.03 -10.23 6.41
N ASP A 76 16.52 -9.44 7.34
CA ASP A 76 15.38 -9.80 8.19
C ASP A 76 14.02 -9.36 7.59
N GLY A 77 14.00 -8.90 6.33
CA GLY A 77 12.78 -8.56 5.61
C GLY A 77 12.22 -7.16 5.86
N ARG A 78 12.97 -6.27 6.52
CA ARG A 78 12.58 -4.85 6.67
C ARG A 78 12.95 -4.03 5.45
N LEU A 79 12.08 -3.10 5.04
CA LEU A 79 12.31 -2.18 3.94
C LEU A 79 13.53 -1.27 4.23
N LEU A 80 14.58 -1.40 3.41
CA LEU A 80 15.86 -0.72 3.61
C LEU A 80 15.74 0.80 3.66
N ALA A 81 14.83 1.38 2.87
CA ALA A 81 14.63 2.81 2.86
C ALA A 81 14.20 3.34 4.23
N MET A 82 13.25 2.66 4.88
CA MET A 82 12.77 3.04 6.21
C MET A 82 13.85 2.75 7.27
N ASP A 83 14.43 1.56 7.24
CA ASP A 83 15.47 1.11 8.20
C ASP A 83 16.67 2.06 8.23
N ARG A 84 17.05 2.63 7.08
CA ARG A 84 18.18 3.56 6.94
C ARG A 84 17.80 5.04 7.01
N GLY A 85 16.52 5.37 7.26
CA GLY A 85 16.03 6.76 7.29
C GLY A 85 16.19 7.50 5.95
N LEU A 86 16.11 6.77 4.84
CA LEU A 86 16.12 7.34 3.48
C LEU A 86 14.71 7.82 3.11
N PRO A 87 14.58 8.73 2.13
CA PRO A 87 13.28 9.12 1.61
C PRO A 87 12.44 7.92 1.16
N THR A 88 11.13 8.00 1.38
CA THR A 88 10.18 6.98 0.94
C THR A 88 10.26 6.80 -0.58
N PRO A 89 10.58 5.59 -1.08
CA PRO A 89 10.63 5.34 -2.51
C PRO A 89 9.21 5.34 -3.09
N LEU A 90 9.07 5.79 -4.34
CA LEU A 90 7.81 5.66 -5.08
C LEU A 90 7.42 4.18 -5.24
N ALA A 91 8.40 3.35 -5.60
CA ALA A 91 8.21 1.93 -5.79
C ALA A 91 9.45 1.13 -5.39
N ILE A 92 9.23 -0.14 -5.09
CA ILE A 92 10.26 -1.15 -4.83
C ILE A 92 10.14 -2.30 -5.83
N PHE A 93 11.26 -2.94 -6.09
CA PHE A 93 11.38 -4.01 -7.07
C PHE A 93 11.82 -5.28 -6.34
N GLU A 94 10.90 -6.22 -6.15
CA GLU A 94 11.24 -7.53 -5.60
C GLU A 94 11.79 -8.42 -6.72
N ALA A 95 13.11 -8.41 -6.87
CA ALA A 95 13.85 -9.33 -7.72
C ALA A 95 14.94 -10.05 -6.90
N GLY A 96 15.23 -11.31 -7.22
CA GLY A 96 16.34 -12.07 -6.60
C GLY A 96 15.90 -13.08 -5.53
N GLU A 97 16.50 -13.06 -4.33
CA GLU A 97 16.31 -14.11 -3.31
C GLU A 97 15.44 -13.69 -2.11
N CYS A 98 15.30 -12.39 -1.84
CA CYS A 98 14.55 -11.86 -0.71
C CYS A 98 13.21 -11.28 -1.19
N TYR A 99 12.14 -12.02 -0.92
CA TYR A 99 10.76 -11.68 -1.25
C TYR A 99 9.96 -11.52 0.04
N VAL A 100 9.39 -10.33 0.27
CA VAL A 100 8.55 -10.04 1.43
C VAL A 100 7.11 -9.99 0.96
N VAL A 101 6.77 -9.04 0.10
CA VAL A 101 5.44 -8.84 -0.48
C VAL A 101 4.99 -10.09 -1.23
N ARG A 102 5.80 -10.64 -2.15
CA ARG A 102 5.43 -11.83 -2.92
C ARG A 102 5.14 -13.07 -2.05
N ARG A 103 5.78 -13.18 -0.88
CA ARG A 103 5.54 -14.29 0.07
C ARG A 103 4.42 -14.00 1.06
N GLY A 104 3.75 -12.86 0.92
CA GLY A 104 2.75 -12.37 1.86
C GLY A 104 3.32 -11.97 3.22
N GLY A 105 4.62 -11.70 3.28
CA GLY A 105 5.44 -11.17 4.37
C GLY A 105 5.31 -11.87 5.74
N PRO A 106 6.11 -11.46 6.75
CA PRO A 106 5.70 -11.69 8.12
C PRO A 106 4.36 -10.98 8.34
N ARG A 107 3.37 -11.71 8.86
CA ARG A 107 2.03 -11.17 9.06
C ARG A 107 1.87 -10.83 10.55
N PRO A 108 2.03 -9.55 10.94
CA PRO A 108 1.88 -9.18 12.33
C PRO A 108 0.47 -9.49 12.82
N LEU A 109 0.35 -9.81 14.11
CA LEU A 109 -0.96 -10.00 14.73
C LEU A 109 -1.68 -8.67 14.81
N LEU A 110 -2.79 -8.53 14.08
CA LEU A 110 -3.61 -7.31 14.09
C LEU A 110 -4.97 -7.56 14.75
N GLN A 111 -5.58 -6.49 15.23
CA GLN A 111 -6.93 -6.53 15.77
C GLN A 111 -7.72 -5.34 15.24
N VAL A 112 -8.88 -5.62 14.63
CA VAL A 112 -9.78 -4.60 14.12
C VAL A 112 -10.83 -4.29 15.19
N ARG A 113 -10.93 -3.02 15.56
CA ARG A 113 -11.81 -2.54 16.64
C ARG A 113 -12.66 -1.38 16.16
N TRP A 114 -13.89 -1.30 16.68
CA TRP A 114 -14.68 -0.08 16.56
C TRP A 114 -14.01 1.03 17.37
N ILE A 115 -13.87 2.21 16.78
CA ILE A 115 -13.31 3.38 17.44
C ILE A 115 -14.43 4.30 17.90
N GLN A 116 -15.15 4.88 16.94
CA GLN A 116 -16.30 5.76 17.16
C GLN A 116 -17.01 6.03 15.84
N ARG A 117 -18.21 6.60 15.89
CA ARG A 117 -19.05 6.87 14.71
C ARG A 117 -18.34 7.60 13.55
N ASP A 118 -17.55 8.62 13.85
CA ASP A 118 -16.94 9.48 12.82
C ASP A 118 -15.61 8.94 12.25
N MET A 119 -15.04 7.90 12.86
CA MET A 119 -13.82 7.22 12.38
C MET A 119 -14.10 5.78 11.91
N GLY A 120 -15.16 5.16 12.41
CA GLY A 120 -15.51 3.78 12.12
C GLY A 120 -14.59 2.78 12.81
N TRP A 121 -14.14 1.79 12.03
CA TRP A 121 -13.28 0.70 12.47
C TRP A 121 -11.82 1.04 12.22
N GLY A 122 -10.92 0.59 13.09
CA GLY A 122 -9.48 0.76 12.94
C GLY A 122 -8.70 -0.53 13.17
N ALA A 123 -7.54 -0.66 12.53
CA ALA A 123 -6.61 -1.76 12.73
C ALA A 123 -5.52 -1.41 13.74
N PHE A 124 -5.31 -2.28 14.73
CA PHE A 124 -4.34 -2.11 15.81
C PHE A 124 -3.33 -3.26 15.81
N THR A 125 -2.06 -2.98 16.06
CA THR A 125 -1.05 -4.04 16.19
C THR A 125 -1.11 -4.68 17.58
N MET A 126 -0.98 -6.00 17.66
CA MET A 126 -0.95 -6.77 18.91
C MET A 126 0.48 -7.17 19.33
N GLN A 127 1.48 -6.65 18.62
CA GLN A 127 2.90 -6.81 18.89
C GLN A 127 3.67 -5.50 18.60
N ASN A 128 4.89 -5.40 19.10
CA ASN A 128 5.78 -4.31 18.68
C ASN A 128 6.26 -4.58 17.26
N LEU A 129 6.24 -3.54 16.42
CA LEU A 129 6.75 -3.57 15.05
C LEU A 129 7.99 -2.66 14.97
N GLY A 130 9.04 -3.14 14.32
CA GLY A 130 10.22 -2.33 14.02
C GLY A 130 9.96 -1.32 12.91
N VAL A 131 10.96 -0.46 12.64
CA VAL A 131 10.95 0.43 11.46
C VAL A 131 11.10 -0.40 10.19
N GLY A 132 10.34 -0.09 9.13
CA GLY A 132 10.43 -0.79 7.84
C GLY A 132 9.81 -2.19 7.83
N GLU A 133 9.08 -2.57 8.87
CA GLU A 133 8.45 -3.89 8.95
C GLU A 133 7.23 -3.94 8.03
N PHE A 134 7.08 -5.03 7.30
CA PHE A 134 5.89 -5.26 6.46
C PHE A 134 4.68 -5.50 7.35
N VAL A 135 3.56 -4.88 6.99
CA VAL A 135 2.30 -4.97 7.74
C VAL A 135 1.30 -5.84 7.00
N CYS A 136 0.88 -5.41 5.81
CA CYS A 136 -0.10 -6.10 4.98
C CYS A 136 -0.09 -5.49 3.57
N GLU A 137 -0.85 -6.09 2.66
CA GLU A 137 -1.15 -5.50 1.35
C GLU A 137 -2.55 -4.89 1.34
N TYR A 138 -2.71 -3.81 0.57
CA TYR A 138 -4.02 -3.29 0.21
C TYR A 138 -4.58 -4.15 -0.93
N THR A 139 -5.44 -5.12 -0.58
CA THR A 139 -6.06 -6.03 -1.55
C THR A 139 -7.54 -5.72 -1.75
N GLY A 140 -8.03 -6.03 -2.95
CA GLY A 140 -9.42 -5.90 -3.35
C GLY A 140 -9.62 -6.23 -4.82
N GLU A 141 -10.76 -5.83 -5.38
CA GLU A 141 -11.05 -5.96 -6.81
C GLU A 141 -10.31 -4.88 -7.59
N LEU A 142 -9.64 -5.24 -8.70
CA LEU A 142 -9.00 -4.25 -9.56
C LEU A 142 -9.98 -3.74 -10.60
N LEU A 143 -10.18 -2.43 -10.63
CA LEU A 143 -11.07 -1.73 -11.56
C LEU A 143 -10.28 -0.73 -12.40
N THR A 144 -10.78 -0.40 -13.59
CA THR A 144 -10.38 0.85 -14.25
C THR A 144 -10.89 2.04 -13.42
N ASP A 145 -10.26 3.19 -13.58
CA ASP A 145 -10.70 4.42 -12.91
C ASP A 145 -12.17 4.76 -13.23
N GLU A 146 -12.56 4.66 -14.51
CA GLU A 146 -13.95 4.85 -14.97
C GLU A 146 -14.93 3.87 -14.30
N GLU A 147 -14.56 2.60 -14.14
CA GLU A 147 -15.42 1.61 -13.49
C GLU A 147 -15.51 1.84 -11.97
N ALA A 148 -14.43 2.30 -11.34
CA ALA A 148 -14.45 2.68 -9.93
C ALA A 148 -15.39 3.88 -9.70
N GLU A 149 -15.32 4.90 -10.58
CA GLU A 149 -16.21 6.07 -10.52
C GLU A 149 -17.68 5.67 -10.77
N SER A 150 -17.95 4.82 -11.76
CA SER A 150 -19.31 4.35 -12.08
C SER A 150 -19.98 3.63 -10.90
N ARG A 151 -19.19 2.93 -10.07
CA ARG A 151 -19.66 2.22 -8.88
C ARG A 151 -19.93 3.15 -7.70
N CYS A 152 -19.41 4.37 -7.67
CA CYS A 152 -19.53 5.34 -6.58
C CYS A 152 -20.92 6.01 -6.50
N THR A 153 -21.97 5.20 -6.43
CA THR A 153 -23.39 5.63 -6.53
C THR A 153 -24.02 6.04 -5.20
N GLY A 154 -23.28 5.99 -4.09
CA GLY A 154 -23.82 6.32 -2.77
C GLY A 154 -22.77 6.73 -1.73
N PRO A 155 -23.20 7.30 -0.59
CA PRO A 155 -22.30 7.79 0.45
C PRO A 155 -21.39 6.70 0.98
N GLY A 156 -20.07 6.96 0.99
CA GLY A 156 -19.07 6.06 1.55
C GLY A 156 -18.70 4.86 0.66
N ARG A 157 -19.21 4.80 -0.57
CA ARG A 157 -18.82 3.74 -1.53
C ARG A 157 -17.38 3.88 -2.04
N ASP A 158 -16.90 5.11 -2.06
CA ASP A 158 -15.55 5.54 -2.40
C ASP A 158 -14.55 5.39 -1.24
N ALA A 159 -15.01 5.06 -0.03
CA ALA A 159 -14.17 5.05 1.17
C ALA A 159 -13.06 3.99 1.20
N TYR A 160 -13.09 3.03 0.28
CA TYR A 160 -12.16 1.90 0.23
C TYR A 160 -11.43 1.77 -1.11
N LEU A 161 -11.37 2.86 -1.89
CA LEU A 161 -10.61 2.92 -3.13
C LEU A 161 -9.14 3.25 -2.85
N PHE A 162 -8.24 2.61 -3.59
CA PHE A 162 -6.81 2.91 -3.58
C PHE A 162 -6.29 3.07 -5.00
N ASN A 163 -5.85 4.28 -5.36
CA ASN A 163 -5.33 4.58 -6.67
C ASN A 163 -3.97 3.91 -6.90
N LEU A 164 -3.81 3.19 -8.01
CA LEU A 164 -2.51 2.67 -8.42
C LEU A 164 -1.69 3.76 -9.12
N THR A 165 -0.55 3.36 -9.67
CA THR A 165 0.37 4.31 -10.28
C THR A 165 -0.24 5.05 -11.47
N THR A 166 -0.05 6.37 -11.48
CA THR A 166 -0.43 7.20 -12.63
C THR A 166 0.57 7.02 -13.78
N PRO A 167 0.22 7.43 -15.01
CA PRO A 167 1.15 7.40 -16.13
C PRO A 167 2.37 8.31 -15.95
N GLU A 168 2.23 9.42 -15.22
CA GLU A 168 3.38 10.24 -14.79
C GLU A 168 4.33 9.45 -13.89
N GLN A 169 3.79 8.74 -12.90
CA GLN A 169 4.57 7.90 -12.00
C GLN A 169 5.25 6.74 -12.76
N CYS A 170 4.57 6.10 -13.71
CA CYS A 170 5.16 5.08 -14.59
C CYS A 170 6.32 5.65 -15.42
N THR A 171 6.17 6.87 -15.96
CA THR A 171 7.23 7.57 -16.69
C THR A 171 8.45 7.85 -15.80
N ARG A 172 8.23 8.23 -14.53
CA ARG A 172 9.31 8.40 -13.54
C ARG A 172 10.03 7.09 -13.21
N LEU A 173 9.37 5.95 -13.37
CA LEU A 173 9.99 4.62 -13.29
C LEU A 173 10.72 4.22 -14.59
N GLY A 174 10.66 5.06 -15.63
CA GLY A 174 11.32 4.85 -16.92
C GLY A 174 10.53 3.96 -17.87
N VAL A 175 9.21 3.91 -17.72
CA VAL A 175 8.29 3.20 -18.62
C VAL A 175 7.83 4.16 -19.71
N GLN A 176 7.72 3.67 -20.94
CA GLN A 176 7.12 4.42 -22.04
C GLN A 176 5.60 4.29 -21.97
N VAL A 177 4.91 5.41 -21.83
CA VAL A 177 3.44 5.48 -21.81
C VAL A 177 2.92 6.03 -23.15
N PRO A 178 1.71 5.64 -23.60
CA PRO A 178 1.08 6.21 -24.79
C PRO A 178 0.93 7.72 -24.66
N SER A 179 1.12 8.45 -25.77
CA SER A 179 0.94 9.91 -25.79
C SER A 179 -0.50 10.37 -25.52
N SER A 180 -1.47 9.46 -25.59
CA SER A 180 -2.88 9.70 -25.30
C SER A 180 -3.26 9.40 -23.85
N ALA A 181 -2.33 8.93 -23.01
CA ALA A 181 -2.63 8.63 -21.61
C ALA A 181 -2.88 9.92 -20.83
N ASP A 182 -3.89 9.92 -19.95
CA ASP A 182 -4.03 10.95 -18.94
C ASP A 182 -2.89 10.81 -17.94
N MET A 183 -2.09 11.85 -17.77
CA MET A 183 -0.90 11.78 -16.92
C MET A 183 -1.23 11.92 -15.43
N ALA A 184 -2.38 12.52 -15.09
CA ALA A 184 -2.77 12.87 -13.73
C ALA A 184 -3.50 11.72 -13.03
N ASP A 185 -4.40 11.05 -13.75
CA ASP A 185 -5.28 10.05 -13.16
C ASP A 185 -4.69 8.63 -13.23
N PRO A 186 -5.01 7.75 -12.26
CA PRO A 186 -4.56 6.36 -12.31
C PRO A 186 -5.24 5.62 -13.46
N VAL A 187 -4.57 4.61 -14.02
CA VAL A 187 -5.24 3.71 -14.98
C VAL A 187 -6.15 2.72 -14.25
N PHE A 188 -5.72 2.30 -13.06
CA PHE A 188 -6.40 1.30 -12.25
C PHE A 188 -6.49 1.71 -10.79
N VAL A 189 -7.54 1.22 -10.15
CA VAL A 189 -7.87 1.44 -8.75
C VAL A 189 -8.16 0.09 -8.10
N ILE A 190 -7.70 -0.11 -6.86
CA ILE A 190 -8.12 -1.25 -6.04
C ILE A 190 -9.36 -0.83 -5.24
N ASP A 191 -10.47 -1.55 -5.43
CA ASP A 191 -11.70 -1.39 -4.69
C ASP A 191 -11.84 -2.47 -3.61
N ALA A 192 -11.68 -2.06 -2.35
CA ALA A 192 -11.78 -2.94 -1.19
C ALA A 192 -13.16 -2.92 -0.50
N TYR A 193 -14.20 -2.39 -1.15
CA TYR A 193 -15.53 -2.25 -0.52
C TYR A 193 -16.18 -3.60 -0.23
N GLU A 194 -16.35 -4.46 -1.25
CA GLU A 194 -16.97 -5.80 -1.11
C GLU A 194 -15.96 -6.93 -0.89
N ARG A 195 -14.74 -6.79 -1.42
CA ARG A 195 -13.69 -7.80 -1.39
C ARG A 195 -12.39 -7.14 -0.97
N GLY A 196 -11.68 -7.65 0.03
CA GLY A 196 -10.38 -7.07 0.41
C GLY A 196 -9.75 -7.64 1.68
N GLY A 197 -8.62 -7.05 2.07
CA GLY A 197 -7.83 -7.45 3.24
C GLY A 197 -8.01 -6.53 4.45
N VAL A 198 -7.21 -6.74 5.49
CA VAL A 198 -7.21 -5.92 6.72
C VAL A 198 -6.80 -4.46 6.47
N ALA A 199 -6.07 -4.19 5.40
CA ALA A 199 -5.61 -2.85 5.00
C ALA A 199 -6.74 -1.82 4.86
N ARG A 200 -7.93 -2.27 4.46
CA ARG A 200 -9.14 -1.43 4.34
C ARG A 200 -9.58 -0.77 5.66
N PHE A 201 -9.08 -1.26 6.80
CA PHE A 201 -9.38 -0.74 8.13
C PHE A 201 -8.26 0.15 8.70
N LEU A 202 -7.18 0.40 7.95
CA LEU A 202 -6.15 1.34 8.38
C LEU A 202 -6.63 2.76 8.09
N ASN A 203 -6.86 3.53 9.15
CA ASN A 203 -7.42 4.87 9.03
C ASN A 203 -6.40 5.90 8.56
N HIS A 204 -6.94 7.05 8.15
CA HIS A 204 -6.16 8.22 7.82
C HIS A 204 -5.41 8.80 9.03
N ALA A 205 -4.15 9.18 8.81
CA ALA A 205 -3.48 10.20 9.59
C ALA A 205 -2.66 11.14 8.72
N CYS A 206 -2.75 12.46 8.98
CA CYS A 206 -1.94 13.44 8.25
C CYS A 206 -0.46 13.20 8.55
N GLY A 207 0.33 13.05 7.48
CA GLY A 207 1.75 12.75 7.54
C GLY A 207 2.61 13.75 6.75
N PRO A 208 3.95 13.70 6.91
CA PRO A 208 4.67 12.79 7.81
C PRO A 208 4.51 13.18 9.28
N SER A 209 4.13 12.23 10.14
CA SER A 209 3.87 12.47 11.57
C SER A 209 4.02 11.19 12.39
N HIS A 210 4.03 11.32 13.71
CA HIS A 210 4.00 10.14 14.59
C HIS A 210 2.70 9.33 14.45
N ALA A 211 1.57 9.99 14.15
CA ALA A 211 0.28 9.33 13.98
C ALA A 211 0.20 8.52 12.67
N ALA A 212 0.81 9.02 11.59
CA ALA A 212 0.91 8.32 10.30
C ALA A 212 2.12 7.36 10.32
N ASN A 213 1.98 6.24 11.05
CA ASN A 213 3.06 5.31 11.37
C ASN A 213 3.30 4.19 10.34
N VAL A 214 2.46 4.14 9.31
CA VAL A 214 2.55 3.24 8.17
C VAL A 214 2.65 4.06 6.88
N THR A 215 3.34 3.53 5.87
CA THR A 215 3.40 4.09 4.52
C THR A 215 3.07 3.01 3.49
N PRO A 216 2.15 3.28 2.55
CA PRO A 216 1.98 2.42 1.38
C PRO A 216 3.17 2.60 0.42
N ILE A 217 3.57 1.52 -0.25
CA ILE A 217 4.65 1.47 -1.23
C ILE A 217 4.18 0.61 -2.40
N TYR A 218 4.34 1.11 -3.62
CA TYR A 218 4.11 0.29 -4.81
C TYR A 218 5.23 -0.76 -4.94
N ALA A 219 4.87 -2.03 -4.98
CA ALA A 219 5.81 -3.15 -5.08
C ALA A 219 5.59 -3.91 -6.38
N TYR A 220 6.64 -4.04 -7.18
CA TYR A 220 6.65 -4.85 -8.40
C TYR A 220 7.44 -6.12 -8.14
N THR A 221 6.81 -7.28 -8.34
CA THR A 221 7.40 -8.59 -8.10
C THR A 221 7.80 -9.24 -9.41
N PHE A 222 9.04 -9.70 -9.52
CA PHE A 222 9.59 -10.28 -10.74
C PHE A 222 9.87 -11.77 -10.52
N ASP A 223 9.12 -12.62 -11.21
CA ASP A 223 9.23 -14.08 -11.13
C ASP A 223 10.24 -14.65 -12.14
N SER A 224 10.56 -13.85 -13.15
CA SER A 224 11.50 -14.13 -14.22
C SER A 224 12.05 -12.80 -14.75
N GLU A 225 12.84 -12.84 -15.81
CA GLU A 225 13.26 -11.66 -16.57
C GLU A 225 12.14 -11.06 -17.44
N GLU A 226 10.94 -11.65 -17.41
CA GLU A 226 9.80 -11.13 -18.15
C GLU A 226 9.37 -9.77 -17.57
N PRO A 227 9.04 -8.79 -18.42
CA PRO A 227 8.55 -7.52 -17.94
C PRO A 227 7.20 -7.64 -17.23
N VAL A 228 7.02 -6.83 -16.20
CA VAL A 228 5.71 -6.67 -15.54
C VAL A 228 5.02 -5.41 -16.02
N ASP A 229 3.71 -5.36 -15.87
CA ASP A 229 2.94 -4.16 -16.21
C ASP A 229 3.13 -3.08 -15.13
N ALA A 230 3.71 -1.94 -15.51
CA ALA A 230 3.92 -0.83 -14.60
C ALA A 230 2.62 -0.31 -13.99
N ARG A 231 1.47 -0.52 -14.64
CA ARG A 231 0.16 -0.06 -14.16
C ARG A 231 -0.36 -0.90 -12.99
N LEU A 232 0.22 -2.07 -12.74
CA LEU A 232 -0.30 -3.09 -11.83
C LEU A 232 0.67 -3.43 -10.69
N PRO A 233 1.14 -2.45 -9.88
CA PRO A 233 1.89 -2.77 -8.68
C PRO A 233 1.01 -3.40 -7.61
N HIS A 234 1.63 -4.18 -6.71
CA HIS A 234 1.07 -4.43 -5.39
C HIS A 234 1.13 -3.15 -4.55
N VAL A 235 0.20 -2.98 -3.62
CA VAL A 235 0.24 -1.89 -2.63
C VAL A 235 0.61 -2.49 -1.28
N ALA A 236 1.88 -2.41 -0.93
CA ALA A 236 2.42 -2.98 0.30
C ALA A 236 2.60 -1.91 1.38
N LEU A 237 2.09 -2.18 2.58
CA LEU A 237 2.16 -1.26 3.70
C LEU A 237 3.31 -1.63 4.63
N PHE A 238 4.18 -0.66 4.91
CA PHE A 238 5.33 -0.81 5.79
C PHE A 238 5.28 0.22 6.92
N THR A 239 5.79 -0.14 8.08
CA THR A 239 5.99 0.84 9.15
C THR A 239 7.08 1.84 8.75
N ASN A 240 6.87 3.12 9.04
CA ASN A 240 7.88 4.16 8.80
C ASN A 240 8.59 4.60 10.11
N ARG A 241 8.15 4.05 11.24
CA ARG A 241 8.79 4.16 12.55
C ARG A 241 8.58 2.87 13.34
N ALA A 242 9.18 2.75 14.52
CA ALA A 242 8.80 1.69 15.46
C ALA A 242 7.36 1.94 15.96
N VAL A 243 6.56 0.88 16.04
CA VAL A 243 5.16 0.93 16.49
C VAL A 243 4.98 0.00 17.68
N THR A 244 4.43 0.52 18.76
CA THR A 244 4.20 -0.21 20.01
C THR A 244 2.94 -1.04 19.91
N LYS A 245 2.93 -2.19 20.57
CA LYS A 245 1.72 -2.99 20.77
C LYS A 245 0.56 -2.12 21.28
N GLY A 246 -0.59 -2.25 20.63
CA GLY A 246 -1.82 -1.54 20.95
C GLY A 246 -1.98 -0.19 20.25
N GLU A 247 -0.97 0.30 19.53
CA GLU A 247 -1.13 1.47 18.67
C GLU A 247 -1.99 1.14 17.45
N GLU A 248 -2.77 2.14 16.99
CA GLU A 248 -3.48 2.06 15.72
C GLU A 248 -2.51 2.25 14.56
N LEU A 249 -2.68 1.45 13.52
CA LEU A 249 -1.94 1.57 12.28
C LEU A 249 -2.68 2.54 11.36
N ARG A 250 -1.99 3.61 10.95
CA ARG A 250 -2.56 4.68 10.14
C ARG A 250 -1.57 5.17 9.11
N TYR A 251 -2.08 5.62 7.97
CA TYR A 251 -1.27 6.20 6.90
C TYR A 251 -1.93 7.46 6.33
N ASP A 252 -1.15 8.29 5.63
CA ASP A 252 -1.72 9.43 4.92
C ASP A 252 -2.38 8.94 3.64
N TYR A 253 -3.67 9.26 3.47
CA TYR A 253 -4.45 8.84 2.30
C TYR A 253 -4.03 9.56 1.02
N GLY A 254 -3.19 10.60 1.12
CA GLY A 254 -2.72 11.35 -0.04
C GLY A 254 -3.80 12.19 -0.72
N MET A 255 -5.00 12.27 -0.13
CA MET A 255 -6.08 13.12 -0.61
C MET A 255 -5.81 14.59 -0.30
N SER A 256 -6.27 15.44 -1.21
CA SER A 256 -6.22 16.89 -1.05
C SER A 256 -7.62 17.40 -0.66
N PRO A 257 -7.75 18.31 0.33
CA PRO A 257 -9.02 18.93 0.77
C PRO A 257 -9.86 19.64 -0.30
N GLU A 258 -9.36 19.75 -1.52
CA GLU A 258 -9.98 20.50 -2.62
C GLU A 258 -10.29 19.58 -3.82
N ALA A 259 -9.96 18.29 -3.73
CA ALA A 259 -9.96 17.38 -4.87
C ALA A 259 -11.27 16.58 -5.03
N VAL A 260 -12.15 16.57 -4.02
CA VAL A 260 -13.33 15.70 -4.04
C VAL A 260 -14.59 16.52 -4.26
N HIS A 261 -15.26 16.24 -5.38
CA HIS A 261 -16.53 16.83 -5.75
C HIS A 261 -17.63 15.76 -5.80
N SER A 262 -18.85 16.15 -5.45
CA SER A 262 -20.07 15.40 -5.71
C SER A 262 -20.38 15.40 -7.22
N ALA A 263 -21.25 14.49 -7.66
CA ALA A 263 -21.69 14.40 -9.07
C ALA A 263 -22.36 15.70 -9.59
N ASP A 264 -22.87 16.56 -8.70
CA ASP A 264 -23.42 17.87 -9.02
C ASP A 264 -22.37 19.00 -9.01
N GLY A 265 -21.09 18.67 -8.81
CA GLY A 265 -19.96 19.60 -8.77
C GLY A 265 -19.73 20.27 -7.41
N ALA A 266 -20.53 19.95 -6.38
CA ALA A 266 -20.32 20.51 -5.05
C ALA A 266 -19.09 19.91 -4.36
N ALA A 267 -18.23 20.75 -3.77
CA ALA A 267 -17.10 20.25 -2.96
C ALA A 267 -17.61 19.42 -1.78
N ARG A 268 -17.09 18.19 -1.62
CA ARG A 268 -17.33 17.34 -0.47
C ARG A 268 -16.18 17.52 0.50
N HIS A 269 -16.49 17.55 1.79
CA HIS A 269 -15.48 17.64 2.83
C HIS A 269 -15.70 16.56 3.88
N GLN A 270 -14.61 15.91 4.30
CA GLN A 270 -14.58 14.97 5.40
C GLN A 270 -13.60 15.48 6.48
N PRO A 271 -14.10 15.88 7.66
CA PRO A 271 -13.26 16.31 8.78
C PRO A 271 -12.22 15.25 9.17
N CYS A 272 -11.00 15.71 9.44
CA CYS A 272 -9.91 14.85 9.88
C CYS A 272 -9.83 14.79 11.41
N LEU A 273 -9.99 13.60 11.97
CA LEU A 273 -9.92 13.32 13.42
C LEU A 273 -8.63 12.60 13.84
N CYS A 274 -7.57 12.70 13.04
CA CYS A 274 -6.38 11.88 13.22
C CYS A 274 -5.53 12.22 14.46
N GLY A 275 -5.73 13.40 15.07
CA GLY A 275 -4.97 13.87 16.23
C GLY A 275 -3.48 14.16 15.97
N SER A 276 -3.05 14.19 14.70
CA SER A 276 -1.68 14.54 14.31
C SER A 276 -1.37 16.00 14.60
N SER A 277 -0.14 16.30 15.02
CA SER A 277 0.35 17.68 15.20
C SER A 277 0.45 18.47 13.89
N VAL A 278 0.42 17.77 12.75
CA VAL A 278 0.43 18.35 11.39
C VAL A 278 -0.90 18.11 10.67
N CYS A 279 -2.01 17.98 11.42
CA CYS A 279 -3.32 17.76 10.86
C CYS A 279 -3.72 18.87 9.86
N ARG A 280 -4.19 18.48 8.67
CA ARG A 280 -4.71 19.38 7.64
C ARG A 280 -6.15 19.85 7.89
N GLY A 281 -6.80 19.38 8.95
CA GLY A 281 -8.19 19.67 9.30
C GLY A 281 -9.22 18.87 8.51
N LEU A 282 -8.93 18.54 7.25
CA LEU A 282 -9.77 17.75 6.35
C LEU A 282 -8.99 16.56 5.77
N ILE A 283 -9.69 15.47 5.49
CA ILE A 283 -9.17 14.33 4.71
C ILE A 283 -9.27 14.67 3.22
N TYR A 284 -10.45 15.11 2.82
CA TYR A 284 -10.79 15.76 1.56
C TYR A 284 -11.85 16.82 1.83
#